data_AF-A0A382UP34-F1
#
_entry.id   AF-A0A382UP34-F1
#
_cell.length_a   1.000
_cell.length_b   1.000
_cell.length_c   1.000
_cell.angle_alpha   90.00
_cell.angle_beta   90.00
_cell.angle_gamma   90.00
#
_symmetry.space_group_name_H-M   'P 1'
#
loop_
_entity.id
_entity.type
_entity.pdbx_description
1 polymer ?
#
loop_
_entity_poly.entity_id
_entity_poly.type
_entity_poly.pdbx_seq_one_letter_code
_entity_poly.pdbx_strand_id
1 'polypeptide(L)'
;MSEQSKCPFTGAGTPPKFPTGRGTSNRDWWPNSLNLKILSQHSSLVDPMDKKFNYAKEFKKLNFKALKKDLHKLMTDSQDW
;
A
#
# COMPACT_ATOMS: atom_id res chain seq x y z
N MET A 1 17.80 -2.30 22.05
CA MET A 1 16.49 -1.76 21.66
C MET A 1 15.89 -2.66 20.58
N SER A 2 15.05 -3.59 21.05
CA SER A 2 14.03 -4.39 20.34
C SER A 2 14.33 -5.00 18.97
N GLU A 3 14.66 -6.30 19.00
CA GLU A 3 14.51 -7.35 17.98
C GLU A 3 13.07 -7.52 17.40
N GLN A 4 12.16 -6.56 17.60
CA GLN A 4 10.71 -6.78 17.43
C GLN A 4 10.17 -6.60 15.99
N SER A 5 11.01 -6.22 15.02
CA SER A 5 10.54 -5.87 13.67
C SER A 5 11.45 -6.34 12.53
N LYS A 6 12.44 -7.18 12.82
CA LYS A 6 13.25 -7.82 11.77
C LYS A 6 12.54 -9.09 11.31
N CYS A 7 12.33 -9.22 10.00
CA CYS A 7 11.78 -10.44 9.41
C CYS A 7 12.74 -11.61 9.71
N PRO A 8 12.35 -12.60 10.53
CA PRO A 8 13.26 -13.65 11.01
C PRO A 8 13.69 -14.63 9.90
N PHE A 9 13.05 -14.58 8.74
CA PHE A 9 13.35 -15.40 7.56
C PHE A 9 14.21 -14.68 6.51
N THR A 10 15.10 -13.77 6.89
CA THR A 10 16.23 -13.43 6.01
C THR A 10 17.27 -14.54 6.12
N GLY A 11 17.00 -15.64 5.41
CA GLY A 11 17.90 -16.79 5.35
C GLY A 11 19.30 -16.35 4.94
N ALA A 12 20.28 -16.67 5.79
CA ALA A 12 21.68 -16.65 5.42
C ALA A 12 21.87 -17.63 4.24
N GLY A 13 22.11 -17.11 3.04
CA GLY A 13 22.56 -17.90 1.89
C GLY A 13 21.58 -18.11 0.73
N THR A 14 20.37 -17.52 0.72
CA THR A 14 19.50 -17.56 -0.47
C THR A 14 19.53 -16.21 -1.18
N PRO A 15 19.91 -16.11 -2.48
CA PRO A 15 19.83 -14.85 -3.20
C PRO A 15 18.36 -14.39 -3.22
N PRO A 16 18.07 -13.13 -2.84
CA PRO A 16 16.70 -12.68 -2.68
C PRO A 16 15.97 -12.72 -4.02
N LYS A 17 14.83 -13.42 -4.07
CA LYS A 17 13.89 -13.43 -5.22
C LYS A 17 13.27 -12.04 -5.54
N PHE A 18 13.64 -11.00 -4.78
CA PHE A 18 13.29 -9.59 -5.00
C PHE A 18 14.52 -8.72 -4.67
N PRO A 19 15.34 -8.31 -5.67
CA PRO A 19 16.60 -7.60 -5.43
C PRO A 19 16.42 -6.13 -4.98
N THR A 20 15.20 -5.59 -5.04
CA THR A 20 14.94 -4.18 -4.76
C THR A 20 14.49 -3.95 -3.32
N GLY A 21 15.37 -3.33 -2.52
CA GLY A 21 14.98 -2.69 -1.25
C GLY A 21 15.17 -3.49 0.04
N ARG A 22 15.83 -4.66 0.01
CA ARG A 22 16.24 -5.38 1.24
C ARG A 22 17.76 -5.30 1.43
N GLY A 23 18.18 -4.57 2.46
CA GLY A 23 19.58 -4.36 2.88
C GLY A 23 19.68 -3.20 3.88
N THR A 24 20.84 -3.03 4.53
CA THR A 24 21.11 -1.86 5.38
C THR A 24 20.96 -0.58 4.56
N SER A 25 20.13 0.33 5.07
CA SER A 25 19.78 1.61 4.46
C SER A 25 20.37 2.77 5.27
N ASN A 26 20.34 3.99 4.71
CA ASN A 26 20.80 5.19 5.42
C ASN A 26 20.06 5.42 6.76
N ARG A 27 18.84 4.88 6.90
CA ARG A 27 18.07 4.97 8.14
C ARG A 27 18.62 4.07 9.25
N ASP A 28 19.27 2.96 8.87
CA ASP A 28 19.90 2.04 9.82
C ASP A 28 21.21 2.64 10.35
N TRP A 29 21.94 3.38 9.51
CA TRP A 29 23.18 4.08 9.89
C TRP A 29 22.95 5.38 10.66
N TRP A 30 21.94 6.16 10.26
CA TRP A 30 21.59 7.44 10.89
C TRP A 30 20.12 7.47 11.30
N PRO A 31 19.75 6.83 12.42
CA PRO A 31 18.35 6.69 12.84
C PRO A 31 17.66 8.03 13.15
N ASN A 32 18.41 9.05 13.56
CA ASN A 32 17.89 10.39 13.88
C ASN A 32 17.98 11.38 12.69
N SER A 33 18.29 10.91 11.49
CA SER A 33 18.34 11.76 10.29
C SER A 33 16.94 12.24 9.87
N LEU A 34 16.86 13.45 9.31
CA LEU A 34 15.61 14.03 8.83
C LEU A 34 15.03 13.20 7.67
N ASN A 35 13.78 12.75 7.81
CA ASN A 35 13.13 11.90 6.81
C ASN A 35 12.45 12.72 5.70
N LEU A 36 13.11 12.87 4.56
CA LEU A 36 12.55 13.57 3.40
C LEU A 36 11.58 12.72 2.55
N LYS A 37 11.51 11.39 2.78
CA LYS A 37 10.64 10.50 1.99
C LYS A 37 9.17 10.86 2.09
N ILE A 38 8.76 11.56 3.14
CA ILE A 38 7.38 12.05 3.32
C ILE A 38 6.96 12.99 2.18
N LEU A 39 7.89 13.74 1.61
CA LEU A 39 7.60 14.70 0.53
C LEU A 39 7.37 14.01 -0.81
N SER A 40 7.82 12.75 -0.93
CA SER A 40 7.61 11.92 -2.11
C SER A 40 6.42 10.95 -1.99
N GLN A 41 5.70 10.97 -0.87
CA GLN A 41 4.51 10.12 -0.70
C GLN A 41 3.41 10.58 -1.66
N HIS A 42 2.66 9.63 -2.21
CA HIS A 42 1.53 9.88 -3.14
C HIS A 42 1.91 10.65 -4.41
N SER A 43 3.11 10.41 -4.95
CA SER A 43 3.49 10.93 -6.27
C SER A 43 2.55 10.42 -7.37
N SER A 44 2.30 11.27 -8.38
CA SER A 44 1.55 10.88 -9.58
C SER A 44 2.22 9.79 -10.42
N LEU A 45 3.49 9.48 -10.16
CA LEU A 45 4.22 8.39 -10.81
C LEU A 45 3.79 7.00 -10.32
N VAL A 46 3.22 6.92 -9.12
CA VAL A 46 2.75 5.66 -8.52
C VAL A 46 1.22 5.57 -8.48
N ASP A 47 0.52 6.61 -8.94
CA ASP A 47 -0.94 6.59 -9.08
C ASP A 47 -1.31 5.77 -10.33
N PRO A 48 -2.06 4.67 -10.19
CA PRO A 48 -2.50 3.88 -11.34
C PRO A 48 -3.63 4.55 -12.14
N MET A 49 -4.24 5.62 -11.62
CA MET A 49 -5.34 6.32 -12.29
C MET A 49 -4.85 7.23 -13.41
N ASP A 50 -5.72 7.51 -14.36
CA ASP A 50 -5.43 8.46 -15.43
C ASP A 50 -5.14 9.87 -14.89
N LYS A 51 -4.23 10.60 -15.55
CA LYS A 51 -3.88 11.99 -15.19
C LYS A 51 -5.07 12.95 -15.17
N LYS A 52 -6.17 12.60 -15.86
CA LYS A 52 -7.40 13.41 -15.96
C LYS A 52 -8.52 12.87 -15.06
N PHE A 53 -8.27 11.82 -14.28
CA PHE A 53 -9.25 11.20 -13.42
C PHE A 53 -9.67 12.16 -12.30
N ASN A 54 -10.98 12.28 -12.08
CA ASN A 54 -11.53 13.08 -10.99
C ASN A 54 -12.55 12.25 -10.21
N TYR A 55 -12.11 11.76 -9.04
CA TYR A 55 -12.94 10.91 -8.19
C TYR A 55 -14.28 11.57 -7.82
N ALA A 56 -14.29 12.85 -7.47
CA ALA A 56 -15.52 13.55 -7.09
C ALA A 56 -16.53 13.65 -8.25
N LYS A 57 -16.04 13.79 -9.50
CA LYS A 57 -16.90 13.80 -10.68
C LYS A 57 -17.48 12.42 -10.98
N GLU A 58 -16.66 11.38 -10.92
CA GLU A 58 -17.12 10.01 -11.20
C GLU A 58 -18.04 9.48 -10.08
N PHE A 59 -17.75 9.81 -8.82
CA PHE A 59 -18.61 9.44 -7.69
C PHE A 59 -20.01 10.06 -7.80
N LYS A 60 -20.16 11.27 -8.35
CA LYS A 60 -21.48 11.88 -8.57
C LYS A 60 -22.32 11.15 -9.62
N LYS A 61 -21.70 10.47 -10.57
CA LYS A 61 -22.40 9.65 -11.58
C LYS A 61 -22.81 8.28 -11.05
N LEU A 62 -22.23 7.86 -9.93
CA LEU A 62 -22.46 6.55 -9.34
C LEU A 62 -23.90 6.44 -8.81
N ASN A 63 -24.56 5.33 -9.11
CA ASN A 63 -25.87 5.02 -8.53
C ASN A 63 -25.70 4.57 -7.07
N PHE A 64 -25.74 5.52 -6.15
CA PHE A 64 -25.55 5.27 -4.73
C PHE A 64 -26.61 4.37 -4.11
N LYS A 65 -27.86 4.41 -4.62
CA LYS A 65 -28.94 3.55 -4.12
C LYS A 65 -28.71 2.09 -4.51
N ALA A 66 -28.30 1.84 -5.75
CA ALA A 66 -27.94 0.51 -6.21
C ALA A 66 -26.75 -0.04 -5.41
N LEU A 67 -25.69 0.75 -5.26
CA LEU A 67 -24.51 0.34 -4.48
C LEU A 67 -24.87 -0.08 -3.05
N LYS A 68 -25.70 0.71 -2.35
CA LYS A 68 -26.15 0.35 -0.99
C LYS A 68 -26.93 -0.96 -0.97
N LYS A 69 -27.81 -1.17 -1.94
CA LYS A 69 -28.59 -2.41 -2.05
C LYS A 69 -27.67 -3.61 -2.28
N ASP A 70 -26.69 -3.47 -3.16
CA ASP A 70 -25.74 -4.53 -3.47
C ASP A 70 -24.87 -4.86 -2.26
N LEU A 71 -24.45 -3.86 -1.48
CA LEU A 71 -23.75 -4.08 -0.20
C LEU A 71 -24.61 -4.84 0.81
N HIS A 72 -25.88 -4.47 0.98
CA HIS A 72 -26.79 -5.20 1.87
C HIS A 72 -27.01 -6.65 1.42
N LYS A 73 -27.09 -6.90 0.11
CA LYS A 73 -27.16 -8.25 -0.42
C LYS A 73 -25.88 -9.04 -0.11
N LEU A 74 -24.72 -8.43 -0.33
CA LEU A 74 -23.42 -9.05 -0.07
C LEU A 74 -23.26 -9.49 1.40
N MET A 75 -23.79 -8.71 2.35
CA MET A 75 -23.76 -9.09 3.78
C MET A 75 -24.46 -10.42 4.09
N THR A 76 -25.37 -10.87 3.22
CA THR A 76 -26.13 -12.13 3.37
C THR A 76 -25.70 -13.20 2.37
N ASP A 77 -24.72 -12.90 1.52
CA ASP A 77 -24.24 -13.77 0.45
C ASP A 77 -22.94 -14.45 0.89
N SER A 78 -23.06 -15.55 1.65
CA SER A 78 -21.91 -16.29 2.18
C SER A 78 -21.06 -16.84 1.05
N GLN A 79 -19.74 -16.70 1.18
CA GLN A 79 -18.79 -17.26 0.24
C GLN A 79 -17.99 -18.39 0.92
N ASP A 80 -17.66 -19.43 0.17
CA ASP A 80 -17.06 -20.66 0.71
C ASP A 80 -15.53 -20.60 0.88
N TRP A 81 -14.89 -19.56 0.34
CA TRP A 81 -13.43 -19.36 0.38
C TRP A 81 -12.96 -18.77 1.71
#